data_AF-A0A8X6V955-F1
#
_entry.id   AF-A0A8X6V955-F1
#
_cell.length_a   1.000
_cell.length_b   1.000
_cell.length_c   1.000
_cell.angle_alpha   90.00
_cell.angle_beta   90.00
_cell.angle_gamma   90.00
#
_symmetry.space_group_name_H-M   'P 1'
#
loop_
_entity.id
_entity.type
_entity.pdbx_description
1 polymer ?
#
loop_
_entity_poly.entity_id
_entity_poly.type
_entity_poly.pdbx_seq_one_letter_code
_entity_poly.pdbx_strand_id
1 'polypeptide(L)'
;MACERKLLESEATIGFFVLLGTKGKKETLEWCMKANLIASRYECPRCKKEMSLQERKGTVDGYEWRCRSQSKDNPHDFVRSVRKGTWFSESKLGITIILCLTRYWFGKSMNAFMVNDLKVNKNTVVDWYMFCREVCMIACVKESAKLGGVGEIVEIDESLFGKMKYGKGRRGNVKWVFGGVQRESKKCFFRVVQSRTKEELLKIIHEWILPGTTIISDCWKSYDCLSGEGYVHLRVNHSLTFVDPETGAHTISIEGTWSAIKKGLHKAHVKGQFDSYLAEFMWRRSNGHKLVDDNFHEFLASIARMYPPTEHDEMQA
;
A
#
# COMPACT_ATOMS: atom_id res chain seq x y z
N MET A 1 -12.63 6.32 17.02
CA MET A 1 -12.18 5.62 15.80
C MET A 1 -13.28 4.88 15.05
N ALA A 2 -14.30 4.27 15.69
CA ALA A 2 -15.44 3.67 14.97
C ALA A 2 -16.45 4.69 14.41
N CYS A 3 -16.46 5.93 14.93
CA CYS A 3 -17.44 6.96 14.54
C CYS A 3 -17.08 7.69 13.24
N GLU A 4 -15.80 7.86 12.91
CA GLU A 4 -15.35 8.46 11.64
C GLU A 4 -15.39 7.50 10.45
N ARG A 5 -15.34 6.17 10.69
CA ARG A 5 -15.49 5.16 9.63
C ARG A 5 -16.85 5.20 8.93
N LYS A 6 -17.92 5.53 9.67
CA LYS A 6 -19.30 5.48 9.14
C LYS A 6 -19.62 6.54 8.07
N LEU A 7 -18.84 7.61 7.93
CA LEU A 7 -19.12 8.67 6.95
C LEU A 7 -18.62 8.36 5.53
N LEU A 8 -17.75 7.37 5.37
CA LEU A 8 -17.20 6.96 4.07
C LEU A 8 -17.85 5.70 3.49
N GLU A 9 -18.60 4.93 4.30
CA GLU A 9 -18.92 3.52 4.06
C GLU A 9 -20.00 3.21 2.99
N SER A 10 -20.64 4.18 2.32
CA SER A 10 -21.69 3.82 1.35
C SER A 10 -21.68 4.52 -0.01
N GLU A 11 -20.77 5.47 -0.29
CA GLU A 11 -20.90 6.28 -1.49
C GLU A 11 -19.69 6.35 -2.42
N ALA A 12 -18.45 5.96 -2.05
CA ALA A 12 -17.29 6.20 -2.93
C ALA A 12 -17.09 5.17 -4.08
N THR A 13 -18.13 5.00 -4.89
CA THR A 13 -18.12 4.17 -6.10
C THR A 13 -17.49 4.89 -7.30
N ILE A 14 -17.15 4.15 -8.37
CA ILE A 14 -16.77 4.77 -9.65
C ILE A 14 -17.90 5.69 -10.10
N GLY A 15 -19.15 5.19 -10.06
CA GLY A 15 -20.33 5.97 -10.45
C GLY A 15 -20.49 7.24 -9.63
N PHE A 16 -20.15 7.20 -8.34
CA PHE A 16 -20.16 8.38 -7.48
C PHE A 16 -19.10 9.40 -7.87
N PHE A 17 -17.85 9.01 -8.11
CA PHE A 17 -16.82 9.97 -8.53
C PHE A 17 -17.10 10.54 -9.92
N VAL A 18 -17.64 9.74 -10.83
CA VAL A 18 -18.13 10.22 -12.12
C VAL A 18 -19.25 11.23 -11.91
N LEU A 19 -20.21 10.94 -11.03
CA LEU A 19 -21.30 11.85 -10.68
C LEU A 19 -20.80 13.14 -10.02
N LEU A 20 -19.82 13.07 -9.11
CA LEU A 20 -19.20 14.26 -8.55
C LEU A 20 -18.52 15.06 -9.65
N GLY A 21 -17.76 14.40 -10.53
CA GLY A 21 -17.10 15.04 -11.66
C GLY A 21 -18.06 15.74 -12.63
N THR A 22 -19.27 15.21 -12.83
CA THR A 22 -20.30 15.84 -13.67
C THR A 22 -21.05 16.96 -12.97
N LYS A 23 -21.25 16.88 -11.64
CA LYS A 23 -21.81 17.96 -10.82
C LYS A 23 -20.86 19.16 -10.75
N GLY A 24 -19.56 18.90 -10.71
CA GLY A 24 -18.53 19.93 -10.74
C GLY A 24 -17.24 19.52 -10.02
N LYS A 25 -16.17 20.28 -10.25
CA LYS A 25 -14.88 20.02 -9.59
C LYS A 25 -14.94 20.33 -8.09
N LYS A 26 -15.80 21.26 -7.68
CA LYS A 26 -15.96 21.69 -6.28
C LYS A 26 -16.45 20.55 -5.39
N GLU A 27 -17.43 19.79 -5.86
CA GLU A 27 -18.03 18.67 -5.14
C GLU A 27 -17.02 17.56 -4.89
N THR A 28 -16.13 17.30 -5.87
CA THR A 28 -15.00 16.38 -5.68
C THR A 28 -14.04 16.88 -4.60
N LEU A 29 -13.71 18.19 -4.61
CA LEU A 29 -12.81 18.77 -3.61
C LEU A 29 -13.43 18.73 -2.21
N GLU A 30 -14.69 19.09 -2.05
CA GLU A 30 -15.40 19.03 -0.77
C GLU A 30 -15.44 17.61 -0.20
N TRP A 31 -15.62 16.60 -1.06
CA TRP A 31 -15.53 15.21 -0.65
C TRP A 31 -14.11 14.84 -0.18
N CYS A 32 -13.08 15.25 -0.93
CA CYS A 32 -11.69 15.02 -0.53
C CYS A 32 -11.32 15.71 0.79
N MET A 33 -11.87 16.90 1.06
CA MET A 33 -11.70 17.61 2.33
C MET A 33 -12.30 16.82 3.49
N LYS A 34 -13.53 16.31 3.33
CA LYS A 34 -14.19 15.45 4.33
C LYS A 34 -13.43 14.15 4.57
N ALA A 35 -12.84 13.58 3.52
CA ALA A 35 -12.01 12.39 3.60
C ALA A 35 -10.58 12.65 4.12
N ASN A 36 -10.26 13.90 4.49
CA ASN A 36 -8.92 14.32 4.93
C ASN A 36 -7.80 14.01 3.92
N LEU A 37 -8.12 14.03 2.63
CA LEU A 37 -7.16 13.84 1.54
C LEU A 37 -6.57 15.17 1.04
N ILE A 38 -7.28 16.28 1.30
CA ILE A 38 -6.81 17.65 1.10
C ILE A 38 -7.26 18.53 2.27
N ALA A 39 -6.61 19.68 2.44
CA ALA A 39 -6.95 20.61 3.52
C ALA A 39 -8.36 21.18 3.32
N SER A 40 -9.17 21.21 4.39
CA SER A 40 -10.52 21.80 4.40
C SER A 40 -10.51 23.31 4.63
N ARG A 41 -9.42 23.81 5.20
CA ARG A 41 -9.13 25.23 5.42
C ARG A 41 -7.64 25.47 5.25
N TYR A 42 -7.26 26.72 5.07
CA TYR A 42 -5.86 27.08 4.98
C TYR A 42 -5.61 28.47 5.54
N GLU A 43 -4.56 28.63 6.33
CA GLU A 43 -4.15 29.90 6.92
C GLU A 43 -3.11 30.59 6.04
N CYS A 44 -3.32 31.88 5.75
CA CYS A 44 -2.38 32.68 4.98
C CYS A 44 -1.06 32.82 5.75
N PRO A 45 0.09 32.41 5.18
CA PRO A 45 1.38 32.50 5.87
C PRO A 45 1.78 33.94 6.21
N ARG A 46 1.28 34.93 5.46
CA ARG A 46 1.63 36.35 5.61
C ARG A 46 0.82 37.08 6.67
N CYS A 47 -0.49 36.87 6.74
CA CYS A 47 -1.36 37.62 7.66
C CYS A 47 -2.08 36.76 8.69
N LYS A 48 -1.86 35.44 8.68
CA LYS A 48 -2.44 34.49 9.65
C LYS A 48 -3.98 34.45 9.65
N LYS A 49 -4.60 34.97 8.59
CA LYS A 49 -6.04 34.89 8.37
C LYS A 49 -6.36 33.68 7.49
N GLU A 50 -7.54 33.12 7.69
CA GLU A 50 -8.05 32.05 6.84
C GLU A 50 -8.18 32.50 5.38
N MET A 51 -7.70 31.66 4.47
CA MET A 51 -7.74 31.86 3.04
C MET A 51 -9.11 31.44 2.49
N SER A 52 -9.54 32.11 1.42
CA SER A 52 -10.75 31.72 0.70
C SER A 52 -10.43 30.73 -0.42
N LEU A 53 -11.27 29.70 -0.58
CA LEU A 53 -11.23 28.84 -1.75
C LEU A 53 -11.90 29.55 -2.93
N GLN A 54 -11.15 29.80 -4.00
CA GLN A 54 -11.62 30.57 -5.15
C GLN A 54 -11.48 29.78 -6.44
N GLU A 55 -12.41 30.02 -7.38
CA GLU A 55 -12.31 29.48 -8.74
C GLU A 55 -11.17 30.12 -9.51
N ARG A 56 -10.38 29.28 -10.19
CA ARG A 56 -9.35 29.71 -11.12
C ARG A 56 -9.38 28.88 -12.39
N LYS A 57 -9.82 29.53 -13.47
CA LYS A 57 -9.76 28.99 -14.83
C LYS A 57 -8.31 28.63 -15.21
N GLY A 58 -8.16 27.51 -15.90
CA GLY A 58 -6.86 27.01 -16.37
C GLY A 58 -6.09 26.13 -15.37
N THR A 59 -6.52 26.04 -14.11
CA THR A 59 -5.97 25.03 -13.18
C THR A 59 -6.65 23.67 -13.37
N VAL A 60 -5.93 22.59 -13.06
CA VAL A 60 -6.40 21.21 -13.30
C VAL A 60 -7.69 20.92 -12.53
N ASP A 61 -7.79 21.29 -11.25
CA ASP A 61 -9.03 21.13 -10.47
C ASP A 61 -9.92 22.38 -10.43
N GLY A 62 -9.52 23.48 -11.07
CA GLY A 62 -10.34 24.68 -11.17
C GLY A 62 -10.43 25.56 -9.91
N TYR A 63 -9.76 25.20 -8.81
CA TYR A 63 -9.80 25.94 -7.54
C TYR A 63 -8.42 26.10 -6.90
N GLU A 64 -8.27 27.16 -6.11
CA GLU A 64 -7.07 27.45 -5.32
C GLU A 64 -7.42 28.17 -4.01
N TRP A 65 -6.53 28.08 -3.03
CA TRP A 65 -6.57 28.91 -1.85
C TRP A 65 -6.00 30.29 -2.20
N ARG A 66 -6.75 31.35 -1.93
CA ARG A 66 -6.31 32.73 -2.15
C ARG A 66 -6.60 33.62 -0.95
N CYS A 67 -5.61 34.43 -0.59
CA CYS A 67 -5.71 35.50 0.39
C CYS A 67 -5.27 36.80 -0.26
N ARG A 68 -6.20 37.76 -0.32
CA ARG A 68 -5.92 39.10 -0.83
C ARG A 68 -6.15 40.10 0.30
N SER A 69 -5.09 40.82 0.66
CA SER A 69 -5.14 41.92 1.61
C SER A 69 -4.64 43.20 0.96
N GLN A 70 -5.41 44.27 1.13
CA GLN A 70 -5.01 45.64 0.77
C GLN A 70 -4.69 46.48 2.02
N SER A 71 -4.47 45.83 3.17
CA SER A 71 -4.10 46.53 4.41
C SER A 71 -2.81 47.34 4.22
N LYS A 72 -2.73 48.51 4.85
CA LYS A 72 -1.56 49.39 4.78
C LYS A 72 -0.27 48.71 5.27
N ASP A 73 -0.37 47.91 6.34
CA ASP A 73 0.80 47.32 7.00
C ASP A 73 1.30 46.03 6.33
N ASN A 74 0.46 45.33 5.56
CA ASN A 74 0.80 44.05 4.92
C ASN A 74 -0.03 43.75 3.64
N PRO A 75 0.15 44.52 2.56
CA PRO A 75 -0.54 44.27 1.30
C PRO A 75 0.00 42.99 0.63
N HIS A 76 -0.87 42.07 0.24
CA HIS A 76 -0.47 40.84 -0.45
C HIS A 76 -1.60 40.20 -1.25
N ASP A 77 -1.20 39.39 -2.24
CA ASP A 77 -2.05 38.46 -2.96
C ASP A 77 -1.35 37.10 -2.96
N PHE A 78 -1.63 36.31 -1.92
CA PHE A 78 -1.02 34.99 -1.72
C PHE A 78 -1.94 33.91 -2.27
N VAL A 79 -1.36 32.98 -3.03
CA VAL A 79 -2.09 31.90 -3.71
C VAL A 79 -1.41 30.57 -3.41
N ARG A 80 -2.20 29.53 -3.18
CA ARG A 80 -1.73 28.16 -2.98
C ARG A 80 -2.65 27.15 -3.65
N SER A 81 -2.06 26.14 -4.28
CA SER A 81 -2.79 25.01 -4.85
C SER A 81 -3.49 24.19 -3.76
N VAL A 82 -4.74 23.77 -4.00
CA VAL A 82 -5.49 22.86 -3.11
C VAL A 82 -4.80 21.50 -2.92
N ARG A 83 -3.88 21.14 -3.81
CA ARG A 83 -3.15 19.86 -3.79
C ARG A 83 -1.87 19.91 -2.97
N LYS A 84 -1.36 21.12 -2.67
CA LYS A 84 0.02 21.27 -2.19
C LYS A 84 0.21 20.58 -0.84
N GLY A 85 1.23 19.72 -0.77
CA GLY A 85 1.56 18.97 0.44
C GLY A 85 0.72 17.70 0.65
N THR A 86 -0.13 17.34 -0.30
CA THR A 86 -0.96 16.12 -0.25
C THR A 86 -0.52 15.10 -1.30
N TRP A 87 -1.10 13.90 -1.28
CA TRP A 87 -0.84 12.84 -2.26
C TRP A 87 -1.16 13.24 -3.71
N PHE A 88 -2.00 14.26 -3.91
CA PHE A 88 -2.31 14.78 -5.25
C PHE A 88 -1.26 15.80 -5.76
N SER A 89 -0.28 16.18 -4.95
CA SER A 89 0.79 17.11 -5.32
C SER A 89 1.53 16.63 -6.57
N GLU A 90 2.00 17.57 -7.40
CA GLU A 90 2.80 17.31 -8.61
C GLU A 90 2.12 16.50 -9.73
N SER A 91 0.97 15.86 -9.47
CA SER A 91 0.22 15.16 -10.51
C SER A 91 -0.40 16.14 -11.51
N LYS A 92 -0.30 15.81 -12.80
CA LYS A 92 -0.95 16.55 -13.89
C LYS A 92 -2.39 16.11 -14.12
N LEU A 93 -2.84 15.03 -13.48
CA LEU A 93 -4.20 14.51 -13.60
C LEU A 93 -5.16 15.21 -12.65
N GLY A 94 -6.42 15.39 -13.04
CA GLY A 94 -7.50 15.83 -12.14
C GLY A 94 -7.68 14.90 -10.96
N ILE A 95 -8.04 15.44 -9.78
CA ILE A 95 -8.29 14.62 -8.58
C ILE A 95 -9.38 13.57 -8.85
N THR A 96 -10.45 13.92 -9.57
CA THR A 96 -11.50 12.97 -9.97
C THR A 96 -10.95 11.79 -10.77
N ILE A 97 -10.08 12.05 -11.75
CA ILE A 97 -9.45 11.01 -12.58
C ILE A 97 -8.54 10.12 -11.74
N ILE A 98 -7.77 10.72 -10.83
CA ILE A 98 -6.91 10.01 -9.88
C ILE A 98 -7.74 9.04 -9.01
N LEU A 99 -8.85 9.50 -8.44
CA LEU A 99 -9.72 8.68 -7.59
C LEU A 99 -10.31 7.51 -8.39
N CYS A 100 -10.78 7.76 -9.62
CA CYS A 100 -11.27 6.71 -10.51
C CYS A 100 -10.18 5.69 -10.88
N LEU A 101 -8.98 6.13 -11.28
CA LEU A 101 -7.86 5.24 -11.60
C LEU A 101 -7.46 4.36 -10.42
N THR A 102 -7.41 4.95 -9.22
CA THR A 102 -7.06 4.24 -7.98
C THR A 102 -8.10 3.16 -7.69
N ARG A 103 -9.38 3.48 -7.85
CA ARG A 103 -10.45 2.50 -7.66
C ARG A 103 -10.41 1.37 -8.69
N TYR A 104 -10.18 1.68 -9.97
CA TYR A 104 -10.02 0.66 -11.01
C TYR A 104 -8.83 -0.27 -10.75
N TRP A 105 -7.73 0.27 -10.19
CA TRP A 105 -6.59 -0.54 -9.77
C TRP A 105 -6.97 -1.56 -8.67
N PHE A 106 -7.84 -1.19 -7.72
CA PHE A 106 -8.40 -2.14 -6.75
C PHE A 106 -9.33 -3.18 -7.38
N GLY A 107 -10.15 -2.76 -8.34
CA GLY A 107 -11.01 -3.65 -9.12
C GLY A 107 -10.26 -4.58 -10.07
N LYS A 108 -8.91 -4.45 -10.16
CA LYS A 108 -8.07 -5.17 -11.14
C LYS A 108 -8.58 -5.02 -12.57
N SER A 109 -9.11 -3.84 -12.88
CA SER A 109 -9.66 -3.53 -14.20
C SER A 109 -8.56 -3.61 -15.26
N MET A 110 -8.95 -3.89 -16.51
CA MET A 110 -8.01 -3.99 -17.61
C MET A 110 -7.50 -2.61 -18.03
N ASN A 111 -6.19 -2.46 -18.25
CA ASN A 111 -5.58 -1.17 -18.65
C ASN A 111 -6.27 -0.55 -19.88
N ALA A 112 -6.62 -1.37 -20.88
CA ALA A 112 -7.31 -0.91 -22.08
C ALA A 112 -8.69 -0.29 -21.76
N PHE A 113 -9.42 -0.85 -20.79
CA PHE A 113 -10.69 -0.30 -20.35
C PHE A 113 -10.51 1.08 -19.71
N MET A 114 -9.58 1.21 -18.77
CA MET A 114 -9.31 2.51 -18.10
C MET A 114 -8.87 3.61 -19.05
N VAL A 115 -8.02 3.29 -20.04
CA VAL A 115 -7.60 4.23 -21.09
C VAL A 115 -8.81 4.77 -21.84
N ASN A 116 -9.73 3.88 -22.23
CA ASN A 116 -10.91 4.24 -23.00
C ASN A 116 -11.96 4.99 -22.16
N ASP A 117 -12.15 4.59 -20.91
CA ASP A 117 -13.14 5.15 -19.99
C ASP A 117 -12.73 6.56 -19.53
N LEU A 118 -11.49 6.70 -19.05
CA LEU A 118 -11.00 7.96 -18.47
C LEU A 118 -10.28 8.86 -19.47
N LYS A 119 -10.14 8.44 -20.73
CA LYS A 119 -9.44 9.17 -21.80
C LYS A 119 -8.01 9.57 -21.44
N VAL A 120 -7.31 8.71 -20.71
CA VAL A 120 -5.91 8.90 -20.29
C VAL A 120 -4.95 8.08 -21.15
N ASN A 121 -3.68 8.48 -21.18
CA ASN A 121 -2.66 7.71 -21.90
C ASN A 121 -2.40 6.36 -21.21
N LYS A 122 -2.11 5.31 -21.99
CA LYS A 122 -1.72 3.99 -21.47
C LYS A 122 -0.56 4.06 -20.49
N ASN A 123 0.46 4.87 -20.77
CA ASN A 123 1.62 5.02 -19.89
C ASN A 123 1.21 5.64 -18.55
N THR A 124 0.29 6.62 -18.58
CA THR A 124 -0.27 7.21 -17.36
C THR A 124 -0.95 6.17 -16.46
N VAL A 125 -1.68 5.20 -17.02
CA VAL A 125 -2.29 4.12 -16.22
C VAL A 125 -1.22 3.25 -15.57
N VAL A 126 -0.15 2.92 -16.30
CA VAL A 126 0.96 2.12 -15.77
C VAL A 126 1.71 2.87 -14.68
N ASP A 127 2.03 4.14 -14.90
CA ASP A 127 2.70 5.00 -13.92
C ASP A 127 1.83 5.17 -12.67
N TRP A 128 0.51 5.33 -12.85
CA TRP A 128 -0.43 5.41 -11.72
C TRP A 128 -0.42 4.15 -10.85
N TYR A 129 -0.34 2.98 -11.46
CA TYR A 129 -0.20 1.72 -10.73
C TYR A 129 1.11 1.68 -9.93
N MET A 130 2.19 2.31 -10.42
CA MET A 130 3.44 2.43 -9.67
C MET A 130 3.26 3.31 -8.43
N PHE A 131 2.64 4.48 -8.58
CA PHE A 131 2.34 5.37 -7.45
C PHE A 131 1.47 4.68 -6.40
N CYS A 132 0.48 3.89 -6.82
CA CYS A 132 -0.33 3.13 -5.88
C CYS A 132 0.49 2.08 -5.11
N ARG A 133 1.43 1.40 -5.77
CA ARG A 133 2.33 0.45 -5.10
C ARG A 133 3.33 1.14 -4.18
N GLU A 134 3.76 2.36 -4.50
CA GLU A 134 4.62 3.15 -3.62
C GLU A 134 3.94 3.45 -2.29
N VAL A 135 2.67 3.81 -2.32
CA VAL A 135 1.84 3.95 -1.11
C VAL A 135 1.81 2.64 -0.32
N CYS A 136 1.64 1.49 -0.97
CA CYS A 136 1.72 0.19 -0.29
C CYS A 136 3.09 -0.09 0.33
N MET A 137 4.19 0.29 -0.33
CA MET A 137 5.55 0.14 0.21
C MET A 137 5.73 0.99 1.47
N ILE A 138 5.33 2.26 1.44
CA ILE A 138 5.42 3.16 2.59
C ILE A 138 4.57 2.63 3.75
N ALA A 139 3.33 2.21 3.48
CA ALA A 139 2.45 1.62 4.49
C ALA A 139 3.07 0.35 5.10
N CYS A 140 3.65 -0.54 4.29
CA CYS A 140 4.34 -1.74 4.80
C CYS A 140 5.54 -1.43 5.69
N VAL A 141 6.17 -0.26 5.54
CA VAL A 141 7.31 0.16 6.39
C VAL A 141 6.83 0.88 7.65
N LYS A 142 5.84 1.77 7.53
CA LYS A 142 5.36 2.60 8.65
C LYS A 142 4.36 1.88 9.55
N GLU A 143 3.56 0.98 8.99
CA GLU A 143 2.47 0.28 9.67
C GLU A 143 2.80 -1.20 9.93
N SER A 144 4.04 -1.65 9.66
CA SER A 144 4.43 -3.04 9.97
C SER A 144 4.41 -3.27 11.47
N ALA A 145 3.77 -4.38 11.86
CA ALA A 145 3.85 -4.92 13.20
C ALA A 145 4.50 -6.30 13.12
N LYS A 146 5.26 -6.66 14.16
CA LYS A 146 5.75 -8.03 14.30
C LYS A 146 4.56 -8.99 14.37
N LEU A 147 4.72 -10.14 13.73
CA LEU A 147 3.77 -11.24 13.73
C LEU A 147 3.97 -12.12 14.96
N GLY A 148 2.96 -12.91 15.28
CA GLY A 148 3.03 -13.92 16.33
C GLY A 148 2.86 -13.35 17.74
N GLY A 149 3.52 -13.98 18.70
CA GLY A 149 3.35 -13.81 20.13
C GLY A 149 3.16 -15.15 20.83
N VAL A 150 3.16 -15.15 22.16
CA VAL A 150 2.88 -16.36 22.95
C VAL A 150 1.51 -16.91 22.59
N GLY A 151 1.45 -18.19 22.19
CA GLY A 151 0.22 -18.86 21.76
C GLY A 151 -0.13 -18.66 20.29
N GLU A 152 0.62 -17.85 19.54
CA GLU A 152 0.42 -17.62 18.12
C GLU A 152 1.35 -18.50 17.27
N ILE A 153 0.91 -18.80 16.05
CA ILE A 153 1.64 -19.65 15.11
C ILE A 153 1.99 -18.87 13.84
N VAL A 154 3.27 -18.92 13.45
CA VAL A 154 3.77 -18.35 12.20
C VAL A 154 4.47 -19.45 11.38
N GLU A 155 4.00 -19.65 10.15
CA GLU A 155 4.68 -20.52 9.17
C GLU A 155 5.73 -19.70 8.42
N ILE A 156 6.96 -20.20 8.32
CA ILE A 156 8.06 -19.56 7.56
C ILE A 156 8.60 -20.51 6.48
N ASP A 157 9.05 -19.92 5.36
CA ASP A 157 9.57 -20.67 4.22
C ASP A 157 10.34 -19.75 3.24
N GLU A 158 11.13 -20.35 2.37
CA GLU A 158 11.82 -19.71 1.25
C GLU A 158 11.19 -20.07 -0.09
N SER A 159 11.04 -19.07 -0.96
CA SER A 159 10.67 -19.32 -2.36
C SER A 159 11.62 -18.65 -3.34
N LEU A 160 11.98 -19.41 -4.38
CA LEU A 160 12.70 -18.90 -5.53
C LEU A 160 11.71 -18.31 -6.56
N PHE A 161 11.93 -17.06 -6.94
CA PHE A 161 11.20 -16.36 -8.00
C PHE A 161 12.08 -16.13 -9.22
N GLY A 162 11.54 -16.34 -10.42
CA GLY A 162 12.22 -16.13 -11.70
C GLY A 162 12.16 -17.35 -12.63
N LYS A 163 12.43 -17.15 -13.92
CA LYS A 163 12.50 -18.24 -14.90
C LYS A 163 13.92 -18.81 -14.96
N MET A 164 14.10 -20.07 -14.60
CA MET A 164 15.24 -20.84 -15.10
C MET A 164 14.98 -21.15 -16.57
N LYS A 165 15.91 -20.82 -17.46
CA LYS A 165 15.82 -21.27 -18.85
C LYS A 165 16.05 -22.79 -18.87
N TYR A 166 15.02 -23.56 -19.22
CA TYR A 166 15.04 -25.02 -19.46
C TYR A 166 15.69 -25.91 -18.37
N GLY A 167 15.64 -25.54 -17.09
CA GLY A 167 16.25 -26.33 -16.02
C GLY A 167 17.77 -26.55 -16.13
N LYS A 168 18.43 -25.94 -17.13
CA LYS A 168 19.87 -25.99 -17.41
C LYS A 168 20.31 -24.67 -18.05
N GLY A 169 21.25 -23.97 -17.42
CA GLY A 169 21.89 -22.76 -17.96
C GLY A 169 21.96 -21.59 -16.97
N ARG A 170 22.53 -20.46 -17.42
CA ARG A 170 22.79 -19.25 -16.61
C ARG A 170 21.56 -18.89 -15.77
N ARG A 171 21.77 -18.69 -14.46
CA ARG A 171 20.77 -18.11 -13.55
C ARG A 171 20.27 -16.82 -14.20
N GLY A 172 18.99 -16.78 -14.58
CA GLY A 172 18.34 -15.51 -14.94
C GLY A 172 18.30 -14.58 -13.72
N ASN A 173 17.54 -13.49 -13.80
CA ASN A 173 17.21 -12.64 -12.64
C ASN A 173 16.32 -13.42 -11.64
N VAL A 174 16.91 -14.41 -10.97
CA VAL A 174 16.27 -15.17 -9.90
C VAL A 174 16.43 -14.40 -8.60
N LYS A 175 15.37 -14.37 -7.79
CA LYS A 175 15.34 -13.74 -6.48
C LYS A 175 14.90 -14.77 -5.46
N TRP A 176 15.67 -14.95 -4.39
CA TRP A 176 15.19 -15.64 -3.21
C TRP A 176 14.33 -14.68 -2.41
N VAL A 177 13.19 -15.18 -1.94
CA VAL A 177 12.29 -14.45 -1.06
C VAL A 177 12.06 -15.32 0.16
N PHE A 178 12.34 -14.76 1.34
CA PHE A 178 11.99 -15.35 2.61
C PHE A 178 10.68 -14.73 3.10
N GLY A 179 9.80 -15.52 3.70
CA GLY A 179 8.51 -15.04 4.14
C GLY A 179 7.99 -15.74 5.38
N GLY A 180 7.02 -15.08 6.00
CA GLY A 180 6.26 -15.64 7.12
C GLY A 180 4.78 -15.31 7.00
N VAL A 181 3.92 -16.25 7.38
CA VAL A 181 2.46 -16.11 7.41
C VAL A 181 1.94 -16.54 8.78
N GLN A 182 1.27 -15.62 9.48
CA GLN A 182 0.57 -15.93 10.73
C GLN A 182 -0.73 -16.67 10.41
N ARG A 183 -0.97 -17.81 11.07
CA ARG A 183 -2.09 -18.70 10.71
C ARG A 183 -3.47 -18.07 10.92
N GLU A 184 -3.72 -17.48 12.08
CA GLU A 184 -5.05 -16.97 12.42
C GLU A 184 -5.35 -15.66 11.70
N SER A 185 -4.48 -14.65 11.88
CA SER A 185 -4.68 -13.32 11.32
C SER A 185 -4.46 -13.24 9.80
N LYS A 186 -3.80 -14.24 9.21
CA LYS A 186 -3.32 -14.27 7.81
C LYS A 186 -2.35 -13.13 7.45
N LYS A 187 -1.91 -12.31 8.42
CA LYS A 187 -0.86 -11.30 8.21
C LYS A 187 0.43 -11.98 7.79
N CYS A 188 1.24 -11.26 7.01
CA CYS A 188 2.44 -11.84 6.39
C CYS A 188 3.54 -10.80 6.18
N PHE A 189 4.77 -11.29 6.06
CA PHE A 189 5.90 -10.52 5.54
C PHE A 189 6.61 -11.29 4.44
N PHE A 190 7.19 -10.56 3.47
CA PHE A 190 8.02 -11.10 2.41
C PHE A 190 9.23 -10.20 2.18
N ARG A 191 10.43 -10.78 2.24
CA ARG A 191 11.69 -10.07 2.04
C ARG A 191 12.52 -10.74 0.97
N VAL A 192 12.97 -9.96 -0.01
CA VAL A 192 13.99 -10.43 -0.95
C VAL A 192 15.30 -10.57 -0.19
N VAL A 193 15.91 -11.75 -0.26
CA VAL A 193 17.17 -12.07 0.41
C VAL A 193 18.24 -12.37 -0.63
N GLN A 194 19.48 -11.95 -0.35
CA GLN A 194 20.61 -12.19 -1.25
C GLN A 194 21.24 -13.55 -0.98
N SER A 195 21.29 -13.92 0.29
CA SER A 195 21.74 -15.22 0.74
C SER A 195 20.68 -15.87 1.62
N ARG A 196 20.92 -17.14 1.93
CA ARG A 196 20.03 -18.02 2.69
C ARG A 196 20.78 -18.54 3.90
N THR A 197 21.67 -17.70 4.44
CA THR A 197 22.46 -18.05 5.61
C THR A 197 21.58 -17.99 6.85
N LYS A 198 21.95 -18.77 7.85
CA LYS A 198 21.30 -18.76 9.16
C LYS A 198 21.23 -17.34 9.72
N GLU A 199 22.31 -16.58 9.60
CA GLU A 199 22.44 -15.24 10.16
C GLU A 199 21.49 -14.23 9.49
N GLU A 200 21.37 -14.27 8.15
CA GLU A 200 20.48 -13.36 7.41
C GLU A 200 19.01 -13.65 7.73
N LEU A 201 18.62 -14.93 7.75
CA LEU A 201 17.25 -15.33 8.02
C LEU A 201 16.85 -15.09 9.47
N LEU A 202 17.73 -15.40 10.42
CA LEU A 202 17.48 -15.17 11.83
C LEU A 202 17.32 -13.68 12.13
N LYS A 203 18.10 -12.80 11.49
CA LYS A 203 17.91 -11.35 11.58
C LYS A 203 16.50 -10.93 11.13
N ILE A 204 16.02 -11.49 10.02
CA ILE A 204 14.67 -11.18 9.51
C ILE A 204 13.59 -11.73 10.46
N ILE A 205 13.78 -12.94 11.00
CA ILE A 205 12.88 -13.53 11.99
C ILE A 205 12.78 -12.63 13.23
N HIS A 206 13.90 -12.14 13.76
CA HIS A 206 13.93 -11.21 14.89
C HIS A 206 13.27 -9.86 14.57
N GLU A 207 13.41 -9.36 13.35
CA GLU A 207 12.76 -8.13 12.89
C GLU A 207 11.24 -8.30 12.81
N TRP A 208 10.74 -9.46 12.38
CA TRP A 208 9.34 -9.65 11.99
C TRP A 208 8.49 -10.55 12.88
N ILE A 209 9.08 -11.33 13.77
CA ILE A 209 8.35 -12.32 14.60
C ILE A 209 8.64 -12.07 16.08
N LEU A 210 7.59 -11.96 16.88
CA LEU A 210 7.69 -11.76 18.33
C LEU A 210 8.29 -13.00 19.01
N PRO A 211 9.15 -12.85 20.02
CA PRO A 211 9.59 -13.97 20.87
C PRO A 211 8.40 -14.71 21.49
N GLY A 212 8.59 -15.99 21.79
CA GLY A 212 7.54 -16.88 22.32
C GLY A 212 6.56 -17.41 21.27
N THR A 213 6.70 -16.99 20.00
CA THR A 213 5.90 -17.52 18.88
C THR A 213 6.24 -18.97 18.60
N THR A 214 5.24 -19.76 18.24
CA THR A 214 5.43 -21.07 17.63
C THR A 214 5.71 -20.90 16.14
N ILE A 215 6.95 -21.15 15.73
CA ILE A 215 7.37 -21.12 14.33
C ILE A 215 7.27 -22.53 13.75
N ILE A 216 6.61 -22.64 12.59
CA ILE A 216 6.56 -23.87 11.79
C ILE A 216 7.38 -23.65 10.52
N SER A 217 8.36 -24.52 10.27
CA SER A 217 9.17 -24.50 9.04
C SER A 217 9.39 -25.92 8.51
N ASP A 218 9.99 -26.02 7.34
CA ASP A 218 10.58 -27.27 6.87
C ASP A 218 11.78 -27.70 7.75
N CYS A 219 12.33 -28.89 7.47
CA CYS A 219 13.48 -29.44 8.18
C CYS A 219 14.84 -28.81 7.79
N TRP A 220 14.88 -27.55 7.34
CA TRP A 220 16.14 -26.95 6.94
C TRP A 220 17.02 -26.55 8.13
N LYS A 221 18.29 -26.95 8.07
CA LYS A 221 19.28 -26.86 9.17
C LYS A 221 19.47 -25.45 9.73
N SER A 222 19.27 -24.41 8.91
CA SER A 222 19.37 -23.01 9.35
C SER A 222 18.41 -22.69 10.50
N TYR A 223 17.31 -23.43 10.63
CA TYR A 223 16.29 -23.23 11.66
C TYR A 223 16.57 -23.97 12.98
N ASP A 224 17.63 -24.77 13.07
CA ASP A 224 17.94 -25.56 14.28
C ASP A 224 18.15 -24.73 15.54
N CYS A 225 18.47 -23.44 15.37
CA CYS A 225 18.72 -22.53 16.47
C CYS A 225 17.47 -21.90 17.09
N LEU A 226 16.30 -21.98 16.45
CA LEU A 226 15.14 -21.16 16.82
C LEU A 226 14.69 -21.35 18.27
N SER A 227 14.80 -22.58 18.80
CA SER A 227 14.51 -22.87 20.21
C SER A 227 15.42 -22.11 21.18
N GLY A 228 16.70 -21.91 20.83
CA GLY A 228 17.65 -21.13 21.61
C GLY A 228 17.49 -19.61 21.46
N GLU A 229 16.74 -19.17 20.46
CA GLU A 229 16.49 -17.76 20.13
C GLU A 229 15.16 -17.25 20.71
N GLY A 230 14.51 -18.06 21.56
CA GLY A 230 13.27 -17.70 22.25
C GLY A 230 11.99 -18.03 21.48
N TYR A 231 12.03 -18.94 20.50
CA TYR A 231 10.86 -19.40 19.76
C TYR A 231 10.54 -20.86 20.09
N VAL A 232 9.28 -21.28 19.91
CA VAL A 232 8.92 -22.71 19.91
C VAL A 232 9.00 -23.18 18.46
N HIS A 233 9.86 -24.15 18.15
CA HIS A 233 10.05 -24.62 16.77
C HIS A 233 9.39 -25.97 16.53
N LEU A 234 8.45 -26.01 15.58
CA LEU A 234 7.90 -27.25 15.03
C LEU A 234 8.38 -27.42 13.59
N ARG A 235 8.63 -28.66 13.20
CA ARG A 235 9.19 -29.00 11.90
C ARG A 235 8.24 -29.88 11.11
N VAL A 236 8.31 -29.75 9.80
CA VAL A 236 7.56 -30.59 8.87
C VAL A 236 8.54 -31.22 7.90
N ASN A 237 8.60 -32.56 7.93
CA ASN A 237 9.39 -33.30 6.95
C ASN A 237 8.56 -33.58 5.70
N HIS A 238 8.64 -32.66 4.74
CA HIS A 238 7.94 -32.77 3.45
C HIS A 238 8.34 -33.99 2.60
N SER A 239 9.44 -34.69 2.93
CA SER A 239 9.80 -35.95 2.26
C SER A 239 8.99 -37.14 2.76
N LEU A 240 8.35 -37.02 3.93
CA LEU A 240 7.62 -38.09 4.59
C LEU A 240 6.13 -37.79 4.66
N THR A 241 5.76 -36.58 5.07
CA THR A 241 4.38 -36.22 5.39
C THR A 241 4.07 -34.77 5.05
N PHE A 242 2.84 -34.50 4.59
CA PHE A 242 2.34 -33.13 4.38
C PHE A 242 1.87 -32.45 5.68
N VAL A 243 1.43 -33.26 6.64
CA VAL A 243 1.08 -32.86 8.00
C VAL A 243 1.82 -33.80 8.93
N ASP A 244 2.58 -33.25 9.86
CA ASP A 244 3.28 -34.05 10.85
C ASP A 244 2.24 -34.78 11.74
N PRO A 245 2.27 -36.12 11.81
CA PRO A 245 1.22 -36.89 12.48
C PRO A 245 1.25 -36.79 14.00
N GLU A 246 2.39 -36.42 14.60
CA GLU A 246 2.56 -36.31 16.04
C GLU A 246 2.17 -34.92 16.55
N THR A 247 2.62 -33.88 15.84
CA THR A 247 2.45 -32.48 16.25
C THR A 247 1.31 -31.76 15.51
N GLY A 248 0.83 -32.31 14.39
CA GLY A 248 -0.12 -31.65 13.49
C GLY A 248 0.48 -30.49 12.68
N ALA A 249 1.80 -30.27 12.74
CA ALA A 249 2.48 -29.17 12.08
C ALA A 249 2.42 -29.29 10.54
N HIS A 250 2.28 -28.15 9.86
CA HIS A 250 2.24 -28.07 8.38
C HIS A 250 2.54 -26.64 7.90
N THR A 251 2.99 -26.46 6.65
CA THR A 251 3.34 -25.16 6.04
C THR A 251 2.40 -24.78 4.88
N ILE A 252 1.19 -25.35 4.87
CA ILE A 252 0.21 -25.19 3.78
C ILE A 252 -0.16 -23.72 3.54
N SER A 253 -0.25 -22.91 4.60
CA SER A 253 -0.66 -21.50 4.46
C SER A 253 0.38 -20.69 3.69
N ILE A 254 1.67 -20.89 4.00
CA ILE A 254 2.76 -20.19 3.33
C ILE A 254 2.98 -20.72 1.90
N GLU A 255 2.91 -22.04 1.68
CA GLU A 255 3.00 -22.64 0.34
C GLU A 255 1.88 -22.13 -0.60
N GLY A 256 0.64 -22.13 -0.12
CA GLY A 256 -0.50 -21.59 -0.85
C GLY A 256 -0.33 -20.09 -1.14
N THR A 257 0.30 -19.35 -0.23
CA THR A 257 0.58 -17.93 -0.40
C THR A 257 1.65 -17.70 -1.47
N TRP A 258 2.71 -18.51 -1.53
CA TRP A 258 3.68 -18.47 -2.62
C TRP A 258 3.05 -18.72 -3.98
N SER A 259 2.16 -19.72 -4.06
CA SER A 259 1.40 -20.01 -5.28
C SER A 259 0.60 -18.80 -5.76
N ALA A 260 -0.10 -18.12 -4.84
CA ALA A 260 -0.86 -16.91 -5.15
C ALA A 260 0.03 -15.76 -5.67
N ILE A 261 1.16 -15.49 -5.02
CA ILE A 261 2.11 -14.43 -5.43
C ILE A 261 2.68 -14.75 -6.81
N LYS A 262 3.15 -15.99 -7.04
CA LYS A 262 3.71 -16.43 -8.33
C LYS A 262 2.69 -16.30 -9.46
N LYS A 263 1.43 -16.70 -9.23
CA LYS A 263 0.34 -16.57 -10.20
C LYS A 263 0.04 -15.11 -10.56
N GLY A 264 0.11 -14.20 -9.59
CA GLY A 264 -0.04 -12.76 -9.81
C GLY A 264 1.09 -12.17 -10.65
N LEU A 265 2.34 -12.47 -10.28
CA LEU A 265 3.53 -11.96 -10.97
C LEU A 265 3.73 -12.53 -12.37
N HIS A 266 3.26 -13.75 -12.66
CA HIS A 266 3.41 -14.38 -13.97
C HIS A 266 2.62 -13.67 -15.09
N LYS A 267 1.52 -12.98 -14.75
CA LYS A 267 0.62 -12.37 -15.75
C LYS A 267 1.11 -11.03 -16.29
N ALA A 268 1.67 -10.17 -15.44
CA ALA A 268 2.21 -8.88 -15.83
C ALA A 268 3.00 -8.27 -14.66
N HIS A 269 4.32 -8.22 -14.75
CA HIS A 269 5.13 -7.41 -13.83
C HIS A 269 6.07 -6.50 -14.60
N VAL A 270 6.19 -5.26 -14.15
CA VAL A 270 7.17 -4.31 -14.68
C VAL A 270 8.55 -4.69 -14.15
N LYS A 271 9.53 -4.78 -15.06
CA LYS A 271 10.92 -5.10 -14.71
C LYS A 271 11.45 -4.07 -13.70
N GLY A 272 12.14 -4.54 -12.67
CA GLY A 272 12.72 -3.67 -11.62
C GLY A 272 11.77 -3.30 -10.49
N GLN A 273 10.50 -3.69 -10.54
CA GLN A 273 9.50 -3.33 -9.53
C GLN A 273 9.04 -4.49 -8.64
N PHE A 274 9.77 -5.60 -8.63
CA PHE A 274 9.40 -6.82 -7.91
C PHE A 274 9.02 -6.55 -6.44
N ASP A 275 9.80 -5.72 -5.76
CA ASP A 275 9.63 -5.43 -4.34
C ASP A 275 8.33 -4.66 -4.09
N SER A 276 7.95 -3.77 -5.02
CA SER A 276 6.66 -3.05 -4.96
C SER A 276 5.46 -3.97 -5.14
N TYR A 277 5.58 -5.05 -5.92
CA TYR A 277 4.51 -6.06 -6.06
C TYR A 277 4.37 -6.91 -4.80
N LEU A 278 5.48 -7.23 -4.13
CA LEU A 278 5.42 -7.90 -2.82
C LEU A 278 4.74 -7.00 -1.78
N ALA A 279 5.09 -5.71 -1.75
CA ALA A 279 4.45 -4.75 -0.87
C ALA A 279 2.94 -4.59 -1.17
N GLU A 280 2.54 -4.52 -2.45
CA GLU A 280 1.14 -4.53 -2.84
C GLU A 280 0.42 -5.76 -2.29
N PHE A 281 1.03 -6.95 -2.43
CA PHE A 281 0.45 -8.19 -1.92
C PHE A 281 0.32 -8.18 -0.40
N MET A 282 1.36 -7.77 0.33
CA MET A 282 1.35 -7.65 1.79
C MET A 282 0.27 -6.67 2.28
N TRP A 283 0.19 -5.51 1.63
CA TRP A 283 -0.80 -4.49 1.96
C TRP A 283 -2.22 -5.01 1.72
N ARG A 284 -2.48 -5.59 0.54
CA ARG A 284 -3.80 -6.16 0.19
C ARG A 284 -4.18 -7.35 1.07
N ARG A 285 -3.22 -8.08 1.64
CA ARG A 285 -3.52 -9.19 2.54
C ARG A 285 -3.81 -8.72 3.97
N SER A 286 -3.10 -7.70 4.43
CA SER A 286 -3.28 -7.14 5.78
C SER A 286 -4.53 -6.26 5.89
N ASN A 287 -4.88 -5.58 4.80
CA ASN A 287 -6.02 -4.67 4.70
C ASN A 287 -7.13 -5.21 3.78
N GLY A 288 -7.06 -6.50 3.43
CA GLY A 288 -7.89 -7.11 2.41
C GLY A 288 -9.35 -7.23 2.84
N HIS A 289 -10.22 -6.49 2.18
CA HIS A 289 -11.66 -6.62 2.33
C HIS A 289 -12.27 -7.45 1.19
N LYS A 290 -13.46 -8.01 1.42
CA LYS A 290 -14.19 -8.78 0.39
C LYS A 290 -14.62 -7.89 -0.78
N LEU A 291 -15.00 -6.64 -0.49
CA LEU A 291 -15.47 -5.70 -1.49
C LEU A 291 -14.32 -4.83 -2.00
N VAL A 292 -14.35 -4.52 -3.30
CA VAL A 292 -13.37 -3.62 -3.94
C VAL A 292 -13.37 -2.25 -3.26
N ASP A 293 -14.56 -1.79 -2.89
CA ASP A 293 -14.84 -0.48 -2.33
C ASP A 293 -14.18 -0.33 -0.96
N ASP A 294 -14.37 -1.31 -0.08
CA ASP A 294 -13.74 -1.35 1.23
C ASP A 294 -12.21 -1.29 1.12
N ASN A 295 -11.61 -2.04 0.17
CA ASN A 295 -10.16 -1.98 -0.07
C ASN A 295 -9.72 -0.59 -0.54
N PHE A 296 -10.49 0.03 -1.42
CA PHE A 296 -10.23 1.39 -1.90
C PHE A 296 -10.34 2.41 -0.74
N HIS A 297 -11.32 2.26 0.13
CA HIS A 297 -11.49 3.12 1.31
C HIS A 297 -10.33 2.99 2.29
N GLU A 298 -9.91 1.77 2.65
CA GLU A 298 -8.76 1.58 3.53
C GLU A 298 -7.48 2.13 2.89
N PHE A 299 -7.34 2.04 1.56
CA PHE A 299 -6.22 2.65 0.85
C PHE A 299 -6.21 4.18 0.94
N LEU A 300 -7.36 4.82 0.74
CA LEU A 300 -7.48 6.27 0.92
C LEU A 300 -7.23 6.67 2.38
N ALA A 301 -7.67 5.87 3.35
CA ALA A 301 -7.36 6.10 4.75
C ALA A 301 -5.86 5.99 5.02
N SER A 302 -5.16 4.99 4.44
CA SER A 302 -3.70 4.90 4.50
C SER A 302 -3.04 6.15 3.90
N ILE A 303 -3.54 6.67 2.77
CA ILE A 303 -3.05 7.91 2.16
C ILE A 303 -3.22 9.10 3.09
N ALA A 304 -4.40 9.29 3.67
CA ALA A 304 -4.68 10.39 4.61
C ALA A 304 -3.75 10.33 5.84
N ARG A 305 -3.43 9.14 6.34
CA ARG A 305 -2.45 8.94 7.42
C ARG A 305 -1.01 9.28 6.99
N MET A 306 -0.63 8.94 5.76
CA MET A 306 0.74 9.12 5.26
C MET A 306 1.03 10.54 4.76
N TYR A 307 0.02 11.21 4.21
CA TYR A 307 0.09 12.55 3.63
C TYR A 307 -0.97 13.45 4.27
N PRO A 308 -0.91 13.69 5.61
CA PRO A 308 -1.87 14.54 6.28
C PRO A 308 -1.80 15.95 5.67
N PRO A 309 -2.95 16.54 5.26
CA PRO A 309 -2.94 17.85 4.65
C PRO A 309 -2.45 18.91 5.65
N THR A 310 -1.62 19.84 5.17
CA THR A 310 -1.19 20.99 5.95
C THR A 310 -2.23 22.10 5.86
N GLU A 311 -2.54 22.73 6.99
CA GLU A 311 -3.46 23.88 7.05
C GLU A 311 -2.72 25.22 7.07
N HIS A 312 -1.40 25.22 7.13
CA HIS A 312 -0.55 26.42 7.08
C HIS A 312 0.82 26.06 6.50
N ASP A 313 1.55 27.06 6.02
CA ASP A 313 2.98 26.93 5.73
C ASP A 313 3.76 27.69 6.80
N GLU A 314 4.87 27.09 7.22
CA GLU A 314 5.94 27.84 7.88
C GLU A 314 6.61 28.72 6.81
N MET A 315 6.77 30.02 7.08
CA MET A 315 7.54 30.90 6.20
C MET A 315 8.96 30.34 6.12
N GLN A 316 9.40 29.93 4.93
CA GLN A 316 10.83 29.73 4.67
C GLN A 316 11.51 31.08 4.89
N ALA A 317 12.42 31.12 5.87
CA ALA A 317 13.19 32.30 6.24
C ALA A 317 14.06 32.82 5.10
#